data_AF-A0A933P247-F1
#
_entry.id   AF-A0A933P247-F1
#
_cell.length_a   1.000
_cell.length_b   1.000
_cell.length_c   1.000
_cell.angle_alpha   90.00
_cell.angle_beta   90.00
_cell.angle_gamma   90.00
#
_symmetry.space_group_name_H-M   'P 1'
#
loop_
_entity.id
_entity.type
_entity.pdbx_description
1 polymer ?
#
loop_
_entity_poly.entity_id
_entity_poly.type
_entity_poly.pdbx_seq_one_letter_code
_entity_poly.pdbx_strand_id
1 'polypeptide(L)'
;MSDTPEGEIQTTVETEYVDVDGDGTVDAVRETTTHLVDVDGDGTVDIVQQTVTTVYDLTGDGEADLIESTTVTAVDVDGDGEFTEDEIEVEHVTLVSEEVIEEG
;
A
#
# COMPACT_ATOMS: atom_id res chain seq x y z
N MET A 1 15.69 -5.76 -37.43
CA MET A 1 14.96 -6.30 -36.27
C MET A 1 14.42 -5.08 -35.58
N SER A 2 13.10 -5.00 -35.44
CA SER A 2 12.45 -3.91 -34.71
C SER A 2 12.39 -4.38 -33.27
N ASP A 3 13.27 -3.84 -32.43
CA ASP A 3 13.08 -3.85 -30.98
C ASP A 3 12.03 -2.77 -30.73
N THR A 4 10.77 -3.17 -30.62
CA THR A 4 9.76 -2.31 -30.00
C THR A 4 10.00 -2.47 -28.50
N PRO A 5 10.28 -1.39 -27.75
CA PRO A 5 10.39 -1.49 -26.31
C PRO A 5 9.08 -2.06 -25.74
N GLU A 6 9.19 -3.02 -24.83
CA GLU A 6 8.06 -3.65 -24.15
C GLU A 6 8.05 -3.09 -22.72
N GLY A 7 6.89 -2.62 -22.25
CA GLY A 7 6.78 -2.12 -20.88
C GLY A 7 7.09 -3.18 -19.82
N GLU A 8 7.55 -2.75 -18.65
CA GLU A 8 7.90 -3.57 -17.50
C GLU A 8 6.95 -3.30 -16.32
N ILE A 9 6.65 -4.34 -15.53
CA ILE A 9 5.97 -4.22 -14.23
C ILE A 9 6.82 -4.90 -13.16
N GLN A 10 7.12 -4.16 -12.10
CA GLN A 10 7.74 -4.68 -10.88
C GLN A 10 6.76 -4.61 -9.70
N THR A 11 6.79 -5.61 -8.83
CA THR A 11 5.97 -5.64 -7.61
C THR A 11 6.80 -6.08 -6.42
N THR A 12 6.70 -5.33 -5.33
CA THR A 12 7.32 -5.65 -4.04
C THR A 12 6.24 -5.71 -2.96
N VAL A 13 6.31 -6.71 -2.10
CA VAL A 13 5.42 -6.87 -0.94
C VAL A 13 6.28 -7.03 0.32
N GLU A 14 6.00 -6.20 1.32
CA GLU A 14 6.67 -6.20 2.62
C GLU A 14 5.63 -6.37 3.72
N THR A 15 5.85 -7.32 4.63
CA THR A 15 4.92 -7.61 5.74
C THR A 15 5.66 -7.50 7.08
N GLU A 16 5.07 -6.77 8.02
CA GLU A 16 5.57 -6.57 9.38
C GLU A 16 4.52 -7.07 10.39
N TYR A 17 4.97 -7.81 11.40
CA TYR A 17 4.15 -8.30 12.51
C TYR A 17 4.60 -7.63 13.80
N VAL A 18 3.65 -7.08 14.56
CA VAL A 18 3.92 -6.31 15.76
C VAL A 18 3.20 -6.95 16.94
N ASP A 19 3.97 -7.28 17.97
CA ASP A 19 3.52 -7.66 19.32
C ASP A 19 3.96 -6.51 20.24
N VAL A 20 3.02 -5.63 20.58
CA VAL A 20 3.23 -4.39 21.33
C VAL A 20 3.32 -4.68 22.82
N ASP A 21 2.51 -5.60 23.33
CA ASP A 21 2.42 -5.87 24.77
C ASP A 21 3.34 -7.02 25.25
N GLY A 22 3.86 -7.81 24.33
CA GLY A 22 4.83 -8.88 24.56
C GLY A 22 4.21 -10.17 25.09
N ASP A 23 2.91 -10.38 24.92
CA ASP A 23 2.23 -11.60 25.36
C ASP A 23 2.47 -12.81 24.42
N GLY A 24 3.08 -12.57 23.25
CA GLY A 24 3.39 -13.56 22.24
C GLY A 24 2.31 -13.73 21.16
N THR A 25 1.26 -12.91 21.19
CA THR A 25 0.22 -12.74 20.17
C THR A 25 0.57 -11.52 19.31
N VAL A 26 0.08 -11.48 18.07
CA VAL A 26 0.32 -10.34 17.18
C VAL A 26 -0.83 -9.35 17.36
N ASP A 27 -0.49 -8.14 17.79
CA ASP A 27 -1.44 -7.03 17.96
C ASP A 27 -1.69 -6.28 16.65
N ALA A 28 -0.70 -6.26 15.74
CA ALA A 28 -0.88 -5.62 14.44
C ALA A 28 -0.08 -6.29 13.32
N VAL A 29 -0.66 -6.28 12.13
CA VAL A 29 0.01 -6.67 10.88
C VAL A 29 -0.02 -5.49 9.93
N ARG A 30 1.15 -5.08 9.44
CA ARG A 30 1.28 -4.07 8.40
C ARG A 30 1.80 -4.70 7.12
N GLU A 31 1.11 -4.49 6.02
CA GLU A 31 1.54 -4.89 4.68
C GLU A 31 1.72 -3.65 3.79
N THR A 32 2.86 -3.56 3.12
CA THR A 32 3.13 -2.56 2.09
C THR A 32 3.33 -3.27 0.76
N THR A 33 2.47 -2.98 -0.20
CA THR A 33 2.59 -3.44 -1.59
C THR A 33 2.93 -2.26 -2.49
N THR A 34 4.01 -2.37 -3.25
CA THR A 34 4.44 -1.36 -4.22
C THR A 34 4.49 -1.95 -5.62
N HIS A 35 3.83 -1.29 -6.57
CA HIS A 35 3.91 -1.55 -8.00
C HIS A 35 4.66 -0.41 -8.68
N LEU A 36 5.62 -0.76 -9.53
CA LEU A 36 6.30 0.17 -10.43
C LEU A 36 6.04 -0.30 -11.86
N VAL A 37 5.63 0.62 -12.74
CA VAL A 37 5.33 0.31 -14.14
C VAL A 37 6.10 1.27 -15.04
N ASP A 38 6.87 0.70 -15.96
CA ASP A 38 7.44 1.36 -17.13
C ASP A 38 6.54 0.96 -18.32
N VAL A 39 5.71 1.87 -18.79
CA VAL A 39 4.69 1.61 -19.80
C VAL A 39 5.30 1.57 -21.19
N ASP A 40 6.27 2.44 -21.47
CA ASP A 40 6.84 2.60 -22.80
C ASP A 40 8.17 1.86 -23.02
N GLY A 41 8.74 1.28 -21.96
CA GLY A 41 9.92 0.45 -21.96
C GLY A 41 11.22 1.23 -22.13
N ASP A 42 11.25 2.52 -21.77
CA ASP A 42 12.44 3.36 -21.88
C ASP A 42 13.40 3.23 -20.68
N GLY A 43 12.98 2.52 -19.63
CA GLY A 43 13.72 2.29 -18.39
C GLY A 43 13.41 3.30 -17.28
N THR A 44 12.49 4.22 -17.51
CA THR A 44 11.92 5.16 -16.53
C THR A 44 10.58 4.63 -16.03
N VAL A 45 10.26 4.89 -14.76
CA VAL A 45 8.97 4.46 -14.19
C VAL A 45 7.93 5.53 -14.48
N ASP A 46 6.86 5.15 -15.18
CA ASP A 46 5.73 6.02 -15.50
C ASP A 46 4.65 5.98 -14.43
N ILE A 47 4.52 4.87 -13.69
CA ILE A 47 3.47 4.70 -12.68
C ILE A 47 4.06 4.07 -11.42
N VAL A 48 3.76 4.68 -10.28
CA VAL A 48 3.99 4.11 -8.95
C VAL A 48 2.66 3.96 -8.25
N GLN A 49 2.33 2.75 -7.77
CA GLN A 49 1.20 2.54 -6.87
C GLN A 49 1.69 1.87 -5.59
N GLN A 50 1.48 2.51 -4.45
CA GLN A 50 1.82 1.97 -3.13
C GLN A 50 0.56 1.85 -2.28
N THR A 51 0.25 0.64 -1.83
CA THR A 51 -0.80 0.39 -0.85
C THR A 51 -0.19 -0.05 0.47
N VAL A 52 -0.51 0.67 1.54
CA VAL A 52 -0.15 0.30 2.93
C VAL A 52 -1.43 -0.06 3.65
N THR A 53 -1.53 -1.30 4.12
CA THR A 53 -2.65 -1.78 4.94
C THR A 53 -2.15 -2.18 6.31
N THR A 54 -2.76 -1.66 7.37
CA THR A 54 -2.49 -2.07 8.75
C THR A 54 -3.77 -2.62 9.37
N VAL A 55 -3.66 -3.81 9.94
CA VAL A 55 -4.73 -4.51 10.66
C VAL A 55 -4.32 -4.58 12.12
N TYR A 56 -5.23 -4.25 13.03
CA TYR A 56 -5.02 -4.29 14.47
C TYR A 56 -6.01 -5.24 15.13
N ASP A 57 -5.53 -6.03 16.09
CA ASP A 57 -6.29 -6.76 17.10
C ASP A 57 -6.05 -6.05 18.44
N LEU A 58 -7.02 -5.27 18.89
CA LEU A 58 -6.94 -4.44 20.09
C LEU A 58 -7.52 -5.16 21.31
N THR A 59 -8.33 -6.20 21.09
CA THR A 59 -8.97 -6.98 22.15
C THR A 59 -8.19 -8.25 22.51
N GLY A 60 -7.26 -8.67 21.64
CA GLY A 60 -6.42 -9.86 21.81
C GLY A 60 -7.19 -11.17 21.58
N ASP A 61 -8.30 -11.12 20.84
CA ASP A 61 -9.16 -12.28 20.59
C ASP A 61 -8.82 -13.01 19.27
N GLY A 62 -7.90 -12.45 18.48
CA GLY A 62 -7.45 -12.94 17.20
C GLY A 62 -8.28 -12.46 16.01
N GLU A 63 -9.27 -11.59 16.21
CA GLU A 63 -10.05 -10.95 15.16
C GLU A 63 -9.59 -9.51 14.90
N ALA A 64 -9.89 -8.99 13.71
CA ALA A 64 -9.48 -7.64 13.33
C ALA A 64 -10.46 -6.60 13.88
N ASP A 65 -9.94 -5.69 14.70
CA ASP A 65 -10.69 -4.59 15.31
C ASP A 65 -10.66 -3.31 14.48
N LEU A 66 -9.51 -3.03 13.87
CA LEU A 66 -9.28 -1.83 13.07
C LEU A 66 -8.48 -2.20 11.83
N ILE A 67 -8.92 -1.71 10.67
CA ILE A 67 -8.17 -1.81 9.43
C ILE A 67 -8.01 -0.40 8.86
N GLU A 68 -6.78 0.01 8.65
CA GLU A 68 -6.42 1.23 7.95
C GLU A 68 -5.74 0.86 6.63
N SER A 69 -6.18 1.45 5.52
CA SER A 69 -5.54 1.26 4.21
C SER A 69 -5.34 2.60 3.54
N THR A 70 -4.11 2.85 3.09
CA THR A 70 -3.76 4.03 2.28
C THR A 70 -3.21 3.55 0.96
N THR A 71 -3.79 4.03 -0.15
CA THR A 71 -3.23 3.83 -1.49
C THR A 71 -2.77 5.17 -2.03
N VAL A 72 -1.52 5.21 -2.48
CA VAL A 72 -0.94 6.35 -3.21
C VAL A 72 -0.69 5.89 -4.63
N THR A 73 -1.18 6.65 -5.60
CA THR A 73 -0.94 6.42 -7.03
C THR A 73 -0.28 7.66 -7.61
N ALA A 74 0.87 7.51 -8.24
CA ALA A 74 1.55 8.55 -8.99
C ALA A 74 1.65 8.12 -10.46
N VAL A 75 1.32 9.01 -11.39
CA VAL A 75 1.38 8.76 -12.84
C VAL A 75 2.07 9.93 -13.52
N ASP A 76 3.17 9.69 -14.22
CA ASP A 76 3.86 10.69 -15.05
C ASP A 76 3.03 10.90 -16.33
N VAL A 77 2.18 11.92 -16.32
CA VAL A 77 1.22 12.17 -17.39
C VAL A 77 1.85 12.96 -18.53
N ASP A 78 2.85 13.80 -18.22
CA ASP A 78 3.51 14.63 -19.23
C ASP A 78 4.80 14.01 -19.80
N GLY A 79 5.28 12.93 -19.20
CA GLY A 79 6.38 12.08 -19.66
C GLY A 79 7.74 12.74 -19.48
N ASP A 80 7.91 13.55 -18.44
CA ASP A 80 9.17 14.24 -18.16
C ASP A 80 10.10 13.48 -17.19
N GLY A 81 9.61 12.37 -16.63
CA GLY A 81 10.33 11.48 -15.72
C GLY A 81 10.27 11.90 -14.25
N GLU A 82 9.49 12.93 -13.90
CA GLU A 82 9.26 13.36 -12.53
C GLU A 82 7.76 13.25 -12.17
N PHE A 83 7.46 12.90 -10.91
CA PHE A 83 6.08 12.96 -10.40
C PHE A 83 5.85 14.28 -9.67
N THR A 84 4.92 15.08 -10.17
CA THR A 84 4.49 16.32 -9.53
C THR A 84 3.26 16.11 -8.61
N GLU A 85 2.93 17.11 -7.78
CA GLU A 85 1.79 17.00 -6.85
C GLU A 85 0.45 16.78 -7.57
N ASP A 86 0.29 17.35 -8.78
CA ASP A 86 -0.93 17.20 -9.58
C ASP A 86 -1.05 15.82 -10.25
N GLU A 87 0.02 15.02 -10.21
CA GLU A 87 0.13 13.67 -10.76
C GLU A 87 0.01 12.58 -9.69
N ILE A 88 -0.22 12.98 -8.43
CA ILE A 88 -0.31 12.09 -7.29
C ILE A 88 -1.73 12.13 -6.71
N GLU A 89 -2.32 10.95 -6.57
CA GLU A 89 -3.60 10.74 -5.89
C GLU A 89 -3.40 9.88 -4.64
N VAL A 90 -4.14 10.22 -3.58
CA VAL A 90 -4.11 9.50 -2.30
C VAL A 90 -5.53 9.12 -1.90
N GLU A 91 -5.74 7.83 -1.67
CA GLU A 91 -6.98 7.28 -1.12
C GLU A 91 -6.71 6.69 0.26
N HIS A 92 -7.61 6.94 1.20
CA HIS A 92 -7.52 6.42 2.56
C HIS A 92 -8.86 5.82 3.01
N VAL A 93 -8.80 4.63 3.58
CA VAL A 93 -9.96 3.89 4.08
C VAL A 93 -9.67 3.43 5.50
N THR A 94 -10.65 3.65 6.39
CA THR A 94 -10.64 3.08 7.75
C THR A 94 -11.90 2.25 7.94
N LEU A 95 -11.72 1.02 8.41
CA LEU A 95 -12.80 0.11 8.81
C LEU A 95 -12.61 -0.21 10.29
N VAL A 96 -13.68 -0.12 11.07
CA VAL A 96 -13.69 -0.42 12.51
C VAL A 96 -14.73 -1.50 12.76
N SER A 97 -14.39 -2.50 13.58
CA SER A 97 -15.33 -3.53 14.01
C SER A 97 -16.47 -2.89 14.80
N GLU A 98 -17.69 -3.43 14.65
CA GLU A 98 -18.86 -2.94 15.40
C GLU A 98 -18.72 -3.18 16.91
N GLU A 99 -17.92 -4.16 17.32
CA GLU A 99 -17.66 -4.49 18.71
C GLU A 99 -16.88 -3.39 19.45
N VAL A 100 -15.91 -2.75 18.77
CA VAL A 100 -15.07 -1.70 19.36
C VAL A 100 -15.78 -0.35 19.49
N ILE A 101 -16.82 -0.09 18.68
CA ILE A 101 -17.59 1.17 18.75
C ILE A 101 -18.64 1.20 19.87
N GLU A 102 -18.95 0.08 20.53
CA GLU A 102 -19.93 0.04 21.63
C GLU A 102 -19.33 0.29 23.03
N GLU A 103 -17.99 0.34 23.15
CA GLU A 103 -17.27 0.58 24.42
C GLU A 103 -16.79 2.04 24.62
N GLY A 104 -17.28 2.99 23.79
CA GLY A 104 -16.89 4.41 23.78
C GLY A 104 -17.76 5.37 24.60
#